data_AF-A0A954Y7Z0-F1
#
_entry.id   AF-A0A954Y7Z0-F1
#
_cell.length_a   1.000
_cell.length_b   1.000
_cell.length_c   1.000
_cell.angle_alpha   90.00
_cell.angle_beta   90.00
_cell.angle_gamma   90.00
#
_symmetry.space_group_name_H-M   'P 1'
#
loop_
_entity.id
_entity.type
_entity.pdbx_description
1 polymer ?
#
loop_
_entity_poly.entity_id
_entity_poly.type
_entity_poly.pdbx_seq_one_letter_code
_entity_poly.pdbx_strand_id
1 'polypeptide(L)'
;MKQTIRSRRAPRCRTTCSRRDRHGTATVELAVCLPALALLVFGSMQACDMIYLKHSLTTAAYEGSLEAARPDATTATVQSRVEQVMQIRGVKDGSVTITAAADIKDLGVGDSVRLVVRAPVKKNLMISGFFGTPNQLSVRFDCTH
;
A
#
# COMPACT_ATOMS: atom_id res chain seq x y z
N MET A 1 28.17 -71.63 -58.17
CA MET A 1 26.75 -71.23 -58.27
C MET A 1 26.08 -71.44 -56.92
N LYS A 2 25.83 -70.37 -56.15
CA LYS A 2 24.65 -70.19 -55.27
C LYS A 2 24.72 -68.81 -54.61
N GLN A 3 23.72 -68.01 -54.94
CA GLN A 3 23.59 -66.60 -54.63
C GLN A 3 23.12 -66.37 -53.19
N THR A 4 23.55 -65.23 -52.69
CA THR A 4 23.21 -64.53 -51.45
C THR A 4 21.70 -64.29 -51.34
N ILE A 5 21.06 -64.71 -50.24
CA ILE A 5 19.69 -64.29 -49.90
C ILE A 5 19.75 -63.48 -48.60
N ARG A 6 19.78 -62.15 -48.76
CA ARG A 6 19.54 -61.19 -47.68
C ARG A 6 18.04 -61.15 -47.39
N SER A 7 17.64 -61.72 -46.26
CA SER A 7 16.29 -61.56 -45.71
C SER A 7 16.08 -60.11 -45.25
N ARG A 8 15.11 -59.42 -45.88
CA ARG A 8 14.71 -58.05 -45.59
C ARG A 8 13.88 -58.04 -44.30
N ARG A 9 14.35 -57.35 -43.26
CA ARG A 9 13.53 -57.06 -42.06
C ARG A 9 12.48 -55.99 -42.41
N ALA A 10 11.21 -56.31 -42.20
CA ALA A 10 10.12 -55.35 -42.29
C ALA A 10 10.21 -54.34 -41.12
N PRO A 11 9.94 -53.04 -41.34
CA PRO A 11 9.84 -52.09 -40.26
C PRO A 11 8.55 -52.34 -39.47
N ARG A 12 8.71 -52.64 -38.17
CA ARG A 12 7.58 -52.70 -37.24
C ARG A 12 7.09 -51.27 -37.03
N CYS A 13 5.91 -50.94 -37.55
CA CYS A 13 5.26 -49.66 -37.34
C CYS A 13 5.07 -49.43 -35.83
N ARG A 14 5.86 -48.55 -35.22
CA ARG A 14 5.63 -48.08 -33.85
C ARG A 14 4.44 -47.13 -33.91
N THR A 15 3.25 -47.65 -33.65
CA THR A 15 2.10 -46.83 -33.26
C THR A 15 2.44 -46.19 -31.91
N THR A 16 3.04 -45.01 -31.95
CA THR A 16 3.08 -44.11 -30.81
C THR A 16 1.66 -43.64 -30.57
N CYS A 17 0.97 -44.29 -29.64
CA CYS A 17 -0.24 -43.70 -29.05
C CYS A 17 0.17 -42.34 -28.49
N SER A 18 -0.23 -41.28 -29.20
CA SER A 18 -0.14 -39.91 -28.73
C SER A 18 -0.75 -39.85 -27.34
N ARG A 19 0.11 -39.67 -26.32
CA ARG A 19 -0.31 -39.19 -25.02
C ARG A 19 -0.88 -37.79 -25.30
N ARG A 20 -2.20 -37.68 -25.44
CA ARG A 20 -2.86 -36.38 -25.49
C ARG A 20 -2.37 -35.58 -24.30
N ASP A 21 -1.74 -34.45 -24.59
CA ASP A 21 -1.22 -33.50 -23.61
C ASP A 21 -2.37 -33.01 -22.72
N ARG A 22 -2.54 -33.67 -21.57
CA ARG A 22 -3.48 -33.27 -20.51
C ARG A 22 -3.08 -31.96 -19.82
N HIS A 23 -1.97 -31.36 -20.23
CA HIS A 23 -1.49 -30.09 -19.70
C HIS A 23 -2.26 -28.88 -20.24
N GLY A 24 -2.93 -28.99 -21.40
CA GLY A 24 -3.67 -27.88 -22.00
C GLY A 24 -4.78 -27.32 -21.12
N THR A 25 -5.55 -28.19 -20.45
CA THR A 25 -6.62 -27.78 -19.53
C THR A 25 -6.06 -27.03 -18.32
N ALA A 26 -4.98 -27.52 -17.72
CA ALA A 26 -4.35 -26.87 -16.57
C ALA A 26 -3.78 -25.48 -16.93
N THR A 27 -3.26 -25.30 -18.14
CA THR A 27 -2.81 -23.99 -18.63
C THR A 27 -3.96 -23.01 -18.80
N VAL A 28 -5.13 -23.46 -19.30
CA VAL A 28 -6.31 -22.59 -19.46
C VAL A 28 -6.89 -22.20 -18.11
N GLU A 29 -6.97 -23.13 -17.16
CA GLU A 29 -7.40 -22.82 -15.78
C GLU A 29 -6.47 -21.81 -15.12
N LEU A 30 -5.15 -21.99 -15.25
CA LEU A 30 -4.17 -21.03 -14.74
C LEU A 30 -4.29 -19.65 -15.42
N ALA A 31 -4.53 -19.61 -16.74
CA ALA A 31 -4.68 -18.36 -17.48
C ALA A 31 -5.90 -17.54 -17.05
N VAL A 32 -6.98 -18.20 -16.60
CA VAL A 32 -8.18 -17.53 -16.07
C VAL A 32 -8.02 -17.17 -14.58
N CYS A 33 -7.36 -18.02 -13.80
CA CYS A 33 -7.17 -17.80 -12.36
C CYS A 33 -6.10 -16.76 -12.04
N LEU A 34 -5.00 -16.68 -12.81
CA LEU A 34 -3.89 -15.77 -12.55
C LEU A 34 -4.31 -14.29 -12.54
N PRO A 35 -5.10 -13.76 -13.50
CA PRO A 35 -5.57 -12.38 -13.45
C PRO A 35 -6.36 -12.05 -12.18
N ALA A 36 -7.25 -12.96 -11.75
CA ALA A 36 -8.04 -12.76 -10.53
C ALA A 36 -7.17 -12.75 -9.27
N LEU A 37 -6.21 -13.67 -9.17
CA LEU A 37 -5.25 -13.71 -8.06
C LEU A 37 -4.34 -12.49 -8.05
N ALA A 38 -3.86 -12.05 -9.22
CA ALA A 38 -3.05 -10.85 -9.34
C ALA A 38 -3.81 -9.60 -8.89
N LEU A 39 -5.07 -9.43 -9.30
CA LEU A 39 -5.93 -8.34 -8.83
C LEU A 39 -6.11 -8.36 -7.32
N LEU A 40 -6.34 -9.54 -6.72
CA LEU A 40 -6.52 -9.69 -5.28
C LEU A 40 -5.24 -9.35 -4.52
N VAL A 41 -4.08 -9.84 -4.97
CA VAL A 41 -2.79 -9.59 -4.32
C VAL A 41 -2.39 -8.11 -4.43
N PHE A 42 -2.39 -7.53 -5.62
CA PHE A 42 -2.01 -6.12 -5.77
C PHE A 42 -3.04 -5.16 -5.17
N GLY A 43 -4.33 -5.52 -5.23
CA GLY A 43 -5.39 -4.74 -4.59
C GLY A 43 -5.28 -4.75 -3.07
N SER A 44 -5.04 -5.92 -2.47
CA SER A 44 -4.80 -6.01 -1.02
C SER A 44 -3.53 -5.27 -0.59
N MET A 45 -2.43 -5.37 -1.36
CA MET A 45 -1.20 -4.62 -1.08
C MET A 45 -1.46 -3.10 -1.11
N GLN A 46 -2.15 -2.60 -2.13
CA GLN A 46 -2.49 -1.18 -2.23
C GLN A 46 -3.42 -0.72 -1.09
N ALA A 47 -4.38 -1.55 -0.68
CA ALA A 47 -5.26 -1.25 0.44
C ALA A 47 -4.49 -1.19 1.77
N CYS A 48 -3.56 -2.13 2.00
CA CYS A 48 -2.70 -2.14 3.17
C CYS A 48 -1.85 -0.87 3.27
N ASP A 49 -1.21 -0.44 2.17
CA ASP A 49 -0.42 0.81 2.14
C ASP A 49 -1.30 2.03 2.50
N MET A 50 -2.52 2.09 1.97
CA MET A 50 -3.44 3.20 2.24
C MET A 50 -3.90 3.22 3.71
N ILE A 51 -4.21 2.06 4.28
CA ILE A 51 -4.57 1.91 5.70
C ILE A 51 -3.39 2.31 6.59
N TYR A 52 -2.19 1.84 6.25
CA TYR A 52 -0.96 2.18 6.97
C TYR A 52 -0.70 3.69 6.96
N LEU A 53 -0.82 4.35 5.80
CA LEU A 53 -0.67 5.80 5.70
C LEU A 53 -1.71 6.53 6.55
N LYS A 54 -2.98 6.12 6.48
CA LYS A 54 -4.05 6.72 7.29
C LYS A 54 -3.76 6.59 8.78
N HIS A 55 -3.39 5.40 9.22
CA HIS A 55 -3.07 5.14 10.62
C HIS A 55 -1.89 5.99 11.08
N SER A 56 -0.84 6.09 10.25
CA SER A 56 0.35 6.91 10.55
C SER A 56 0.00 8.39 10.72
N LEU A 57 -0.84 8.95 9.84
CA LEU A 57 -1.33 10.33 9.97
C LEU A 57 -2.19 10.52 11.22
N THR A 58 -3.06 9.56 11.54
CA THR A 58 -3.87 9.61 12.77
C THR A 58 -3.00 9.55 14.02
N THR A 59 -1.98 8.68 14.08
CA THR A 59 -1.04 8.67 15.21
C THR A 59 -0.31 10.00 15.32
N ALA A 60 0.17 10.57 14.21
CA ALA A 60 0.88 11.85 14.23
C ALA A 60 -0.03 12.98 14.75
N ALA A 61 -1.29 13.03 14.29
CA ALA A 61 -2.27 14.01 14.77
C ALA A 61 -2.58 13.82 16.27
N TYR A 62 -2.71 12.57 16.72
CA TYR A 62 -2.97 12.24 18.11
C TYR A 62 -1.82 12.67 19.03
N GLU A 63 -0.58 12.33 18.69
CA GLU A 63 0.60 12.75 19.45
C GLU A 63 0.76 14.29 19.46
N GLY A 64 0.43 14.95 18.34
CA GLY A 64 0.37 16.41 18.27
C GLY A 64 -0.69 17.02 19.20
N SER A 65 -1.87 16.41 19.30
CA SER A 65 -2.92 16.87 20.20
C SER A 65 -2.55 16.70 21.67
N LEU A 66 -1.82 15.63 22.02
CA LEU A 66 -1.31 15.42 23.37
C LEU A 66 -0.22 16.43 23.72
N GLU A 67 0.64 16.76 22.76
CA GLU A 67 1.63 17.82 22.92
C GLU A 67 0.97 19.19 23.09
N ALA A 68 -0.12 19.46 22.36
CA ALA A 68 -0.88 20.71 22.45
C ALA A 68 -1.57 20.90 23.81
N ALA A 69 -1.95 19.82 24.48
CA ALA A 69 -2.58 19.86 25.81
C ALA A 69 -1.58 20.11 26.96
N ARG A 70 -0.28 20.26 26.67
CA ARG A 70 0.72 20.53 27.71
C ARG A 70 0.70 22.01 28.13
N PRO A 71 0.98 22.32 29.41
CA PRO A 71 1.00 23.70 29.89
C PRO A 71 2.00 24.61 29.16
N ASP A 72 3.13 24.05 28.72
CA ASP A 72 4.21 24.78 28.04
C ASP A 72 4.18 24.60 26.51
N ALA A 73 3.06 24.12 25.97
CA ALA A 73 2.93 23.84 24.54
C ALA A 73 2.97 25.12 23.71
N THR A 74 3.64 25.05 22.56
CA THR A 74 3.66 26.11 21.56
C THR A 74 3.31 25.51 20.21
N THR A 75 2.91 26.34 19.26
CA THR A 75 2.67 25.88 17.88
C THR A 75 3.91 25.17 17.31
N ALA A 76 5.11 25.65 17.63
CA ALA A 76 6.37 25.07 17.18
C ALA A 76 6.66 23.70 17.80
N THR A 77 6.40 23.50 19.10
CA THR A 77 6.62 22.19 19.75
C THR A 77 5.65 21.15 19.22
N VAL A 78 4.38 21.53 19.04
CA VAL A 78 3.36 20.65 18.44
C VAL A 78 3.72 20.27 17.01
N GLN A 79 4.10 21.25 16.19
CA GLN A 79 4.53 20.99 14.81
C GLN A 79 5.73 20.04 14.75
N SER A 80 6.77 20.32 15.54
CA SER A 80 7.95 19.46 15.63
C SER A 80 7.59 18.04 16.04
N ARG A 81 6.64 17.88 16.97
CA ARG A 81 6.21 16.57 17.43
C ARG A 81 5.45 15.77 16.38
N VAL A 82 4.55 16.42 15.64
CA VAL A 82 3.85 15.79 14.50
C VAL A 82 4.84 15.40 13.41
N GLU A 83 5.78 16.27 13.07
CA GLU A 83 6.83 16.02 12.06
C GLU A 83 7.74 14.85 12.47
N GLN A 84 8.15 14.77 13.73
CA GLN A 84 8.93 13.66 14.25
C GLN A 84 8.18 12.32 14.13
N VAL A 85 6.89 12.28 14.47
CA VAL A 85 6.10 11.05 14.33
C VAL A 85 5.94 10.68 12.86
N MET A 86 5.70 11.64 11.97
CA MET A 86 5.65 11.39 10.53
C MET A 86 6.97 10.83 9.98
N GLN A 87 8.11 11.38 10.42
CA GLN A 87 9.44 10.88 10.05
C GLN A 87 9.69 9.45 10.54
N ILE A 88 9.35 9.14 11.79
CA ILE A 88 9.49 7.78 12.36
C ILE A 88 8.60 6.79 11.62
N ARG A 89 7.40 7.22 11.20
CA ARG A 89 6.47 6.41 10.39
C ARG A 89 6.85 6.36 8.91
N GLY A 90 7.92 7.02 8.48
CA GLY A 90 8.38 7.02 7.09
C GLY A 90 7.43 7.74 6.11
N VAL A 91 6.60 8.66 6.59
CA VAL A 91 5.68 9.44 5.76
C VAL A 91 6.47 10.50 4.98
N LYS A 92 6.42 10.42 3.64
CA LYS A 92 7.08 11.34 2.72
C LYS A 92 6.18 12.53 2.39
N ASP A 93 6.74 13.73 2.42
CA ASP A 93 6.06 15.01 2.16
C ASP A 93 4.76 15.18 2.97
N GLY A 94 4.78 14.72 4.21
CA GLY A 94 3.75 15.01 5.18
C GLY A 94 3.75 16.50 5.54
N SER A 95 2.56 17.06 5.77
CA SER A 95 2.40 18.44 6.21
C SER A 95 1.37 18.50 7.33
N VAL A 96 1.56 19.45 8.25
CA VAL A 96 0.63 19.75 9.33
C VAL A 96 0.16 21.19 9.21
N THR A 97 -1.11 21.42 9.44
CA THR A 97 -1.71 22.75 9.56
C THR A 97 -2.39 22.83 10.91
N ILE A 98 -1.93 23.77 11.72
CA ILE A 98 -2.49 24.08 13.03
C ILE A 98 -3.36 25.32 12.87
N THR A 99 -4.61 25.28 13.32
CA THR A 99 -5.54 26.39 13.28
C THR A 99 -6.07 26.64 14.68
N ALA A 100 -5.71 27.80 15.24
CA ALA A 100 -6.10 28.27 16.55
C ALA A 100 -6.29 29.80 16.51
N ALA A 101 -6.94 30.39 17.52
CA ALA A 101 -7.18 31.83 17.59
C ALA A 101 -5.89 32.64 17.89
N ALA A 102 -4.95 32.04 18.62
CA ALA A 102 -3.63 32.57 18.94
C ALA A 102 -2.59 31.43 18.95
N ASP A 103 -1.35 31.71 19.35
CA ASP A 103 -0.38 30.64 19.60
C ASP A 103 -0.86 29.78 20.77
N ILE A 104 -0.56 28.47 20.73
CA ILE A 104 -1.01 27.47 21.72
C ILE A 104 -0.72 27.93 23.15
N LYS A 105 0.44 28.55 23.38
CA LYS A 105 0.84 29.06 24.69
C LYS A 105 -0.08 30.16 25.27
N ASP A 106 -0.72 30.93 24.40
CA ASP A 106 -1.55 32.08 24.76
C ASP A 106 -3.05 31.75 24.77
N LEU A 107 -3.42 30.48 24.48
CA LEU A 107 -4.81 30.05 24.52
C LEU A 107 -5.32 29.96 25.97
N GLY A 108 -6.58 30.35 26.14
CA GLY A 108 -7.31 30.09 27.38
C GLY A 108 -7.73 28.62 27.46
N VAL A 109 -7.90 28.13 28.70
CA VAL A 109 -8.47 26.80 28.94
C VAL A 109 -9.86 26.72 28.31
N GLY A 110 -10.08 25.73 27.46
CA GLY A 110 -11.33 25.52 26.72
C GLY A 110 -11.33 26.08 25.30
N ASP A 111 -10.29 26.78 24.87
CA ASP A 111 -10.17 27.23 23.48
C ASP A 111 -9.92 26.06 22.52
N SER A 112 -10.55 26.12 21.35
CA SER A 112 -10.46 25.05 20.35
C SER A 112 -9.20 25.18 19.48
N VAL A 113 -8.43 24.10 19.39
CA VAL A 113 -7.30 23.92 18.49
C VAL A 113 -7.66 22.85 17.46
N ARG A 114 -7.46 23.18 16.18
CA ARG A 114 -7.66 22.24 15.07
C ARG A 114 -6.32 21.87 14.46
N LEU A 115 -6.03 20.57 14.41
CA LEU A 115 -4.87 19.99 13.75
C LEU A 115 -5.31 19.27 12.47
N VAL A 116 -4.69 19.60 11.35
CA VAL A 116 -4.92 18.93 10.07
C VAL A 116 -3.61 18.38 9.54
N VAL A 117 -3.44 17.07 9.56
CA VAL A 117 -2.25 16.39 9.05
C VAL A 117 -2.56 15.80 7.68
N ARG A 118 -1.69 16.03 6.70
CA ARG A 118 -1.89 15.61 5.30
C ARG A 118 -0.64 14.94 4.76
N ALA A 119 -0.83 13.98 3.85
CA ALA A 119 0.26 13.45 3.05
C ALA A 119 -0.20 13.10 1.62
N PRO A 120 0.68 13.28 0.61
CA PRO A 120 0.39 12.89 -0.76
C PRO A 120 0.44 11.37 -0.91
N VAL A 121 -0.58 10.79 -1.51
CA VAL A 121 -0.72 9.34 -1.64
C VAL A 121 0.32 8.78 -2.62
N LYS A 122 0.52 9.43 -3.77
CA LYS A 122 1.42 8.94 -4.83
C LYS A 122 2.87 8.70 -4.37
N LYS A 123 3.37 9.44 -3.38
CA LYS A 123 4.74 9.31 -2.88
C LYS A 123 4.90 8.30 -1.75
N ASN A 124 3.78 7.92 -1.12
CA ASN A 124 3.75 7.06 0.06
C ASN A 124 3.25 5.64 -0.22
N LEU A 125 2.65 5.38 -1.37
CA LEU A 125 2.22 4.04 -1.80
C LEU A 125 3.27 3.40 -2.70
N MET A 126 3.49 2.10 -2.55
CA MET A 126 4.37 1.33 -3.44
C MET A 126 3.77 1.18 -4.83
N ILE A 127 2.47 0.90 -4.89
CA ILE A 127 1.73 0.71 -6.15
C ILE A 127 0.71 1.84 -6.30
N SER A 128 1.18 2.97 -6.81
CA SER A 128 0.31 4.11 -7.10
C SER A 128 -0.28 3.97 -8.52
N GLY A 129 -1.58 3.66 -8.62
CA GLY A 129 -2.33 3.72 -9.89
C GLY A 129 -2.96 2.41 -10.35
N PHE A 130 -2.88 1.33 -9.56
CA PHE A 130 -3.57 0.08 -9.88
C PHE A 130 -5.10 0.20 -9.72
N PHE A 131 -5.54 0.87 -8.65
CA PHE A 131 -6.89 1.41 -8.48
C PHE A 131 -6.89 2.92 -8.30
N GLY A 132 -8.04 3.56 -8.56
CA GLY A 132 -8.23 4.99 -8.37
C GLY A 132 -7.97 5.41 -6.92
N THR A 133 -6.93 6.22 -6.71
CA THR A 133 -6.57 6.76 -5.40
C THR A 133 -6.80 8.26 -5.33
N PRO A 134 -7.13 8.80 -4.13
CA PRO A 134 -7.13 10.24 -3.93
C PRO A 134 -5.69 10.77 -4.04
N ASN A 135 -5.53 12.03 -4.46
CA ASN A 135 -4.20 12.65 -4.56
C ASN A 135 -3.53 12.86 -3.19
N GLN A 136 -4.33 13.14 -2.16
CA GLN A 136 -3.88 13.41 -0.80
C GLN A 136 -4.80 12.74 0.22
N LEU A 137 -4.22 12.33 1.35
CA LEU A 137 -4.95 11.86 2.51
C LEU A 137 -4.84 12.91 3.61
N SER A 138 -5.94 13.23 4.28
CA SER A 138 -5.98 14.20 5.36
C SER A 138 -6.69 13.63 6.58
N VAL A 139 -6.12 13.84 7.76
CA VAL A 139 -6.75 13.56 9.06
C VAL A 139 -6.94 14.89 9.77
N ARG A 140 -8.14 15.11 10.32
CA ARG A 140 -8.48 16.28 11.12
C ARG A 140 -8.68 15.83 12.55
N PHE A 141 -8.13 16.61 13.47
CA PHE A 141 -8.29 16.41 14.90
C PHE A 141 -8.64 17.75 15.51
N ASP A 142 -9.75 17.79 16.24
CA ASP A 142 -10.18 18.96 17.00
C ASP A 142 -9.95 18.64 18.48
N CYS A 143 -9.19 19.47 19.18
CA CYS A 143 -8.93 19.35 20.59
C CYS A 143 -9.15 20.69 21.29
N THR A 144 -9.38 20.65 22.59
CA THR A 144 -9.46 21.84 23.44
C THR A 144 -8.18 21.96 24.25
N HIS A 145 -7.66 23.18 24.38
CA HIS A 145 -6.50 23.47 25.24
C HIS A 145 -6.90 23.46 26.72
#